data_AF-A0A1Y5HK70-F1
#
_entry.id   AF-A0A1Y5HK70-F1
#
_cell.length_a   1.000
_cell.length_b   1.000
_cell.length_c   1.000
_cell.angle_alpha   90.00
_cell.angle_beta   90.00
_cell.angle_gamma   90.00
#
_symmetry.space_group_name_H-M   'P 1'
#
loop_
_entity.id
_entity.type
_entity.pdbx_description
1 polymer ?
#
loop_
_entity_poly.entity_id
_entity_poly.type
_entity_poly.pdbx_seq_one_letter_code
_entity_poly.pdbx_strand_id
1 'polypeptide(L)'
;MKSKKNKLIQAVFGGIVTALFSAISTANVELSATWQTEFAITDESRVQKFENILQPEVNWSINDGFDMTLIGRLRFDTQDNLGYKGDRLDTYSSLNGPVYEGSNADFEIREWYLDTEVAGVFWRLGKQQVVWGQADGLKILDVINSQSYREFILDDFDDSRIPLWMINAEIPIGDEDSLQFLWVVDQSYHRFANNGSDYQITSPLLVPQPIAGIDIASFELDKPDKLLKDSDLGLRYSKFYHGWDLTFNYLYHY
;
A
#
# COMPACT_ATOMS: atom_id res chain seq x y z
N MET A 1 -41.66 -1.98 27.46
CA MET A 1 -41.23 -2.37 26.09
C MET A 1 -39.73 -2.66 26.16
N LYS A 2 -39.32 -3.93 26.11
CA LYS A 2 -37.90 -4.33 26.30
C LYS A 2 -37.10 -3.98 25.04
N SER A 3 -36.11 -3.09 25.18
CA SER A 3 -35.10 -2.79 24.17
C SER A 3 -34.25 -4.04 23.91
N LYS A 4 -34.44 -4.71 22.78
CA LYS A 4 -33.49 -5.72 22.28
C LYS A 4 -32.20 -4.99 21.91
N LYS A 5 -31.17 -5.10 22.75
CA LYS A 5 -29.80 -4.82 22.33
C LYS A 5 -29.40 -5.95 21.38
N ASN A 6 -29.49 -5.70 20.07
CA ASN A 6 -28.86 -6.57 19.08
C ASN A 6 -27.35 -6.44 19.29
N LYS A 7 -26.73 -7.46 19.88
CA LYS A 7 -25.28 -7.65 19.75
C LYS A 7 -25.06 -8.10 18.31
N LEU A 8 -24.68 -7.17 17.45
CA LEU A 8 -24.19 -7.49 16.11
C LEU A 8 -22.84 -8.19 16.29
N ILE A 9 -22.83 -9.51 16.16
CA ILE A 9 -21.59 -10.27 16.01
C ILE A 9 -21.41 -10.37 14.50
N GLN A 10 -20.64 -9.46 13.91
CA GLN A 10 -20.25 -9.57 12.50
C GLN A 10 -19.26 -10.74 12.41
N ALA A 11 -19.75 -11.89 11.94
CA ALA A 11 -18.90 -12.99 11.52
C ALA A 11 -18.71 -12.84 10.00
N VAL A 12 -17.54 -12.37 9.58
CA VAL A 12 -17.14 -12.35 8.18
C VAL A 12 -16.41 -13.66 7.91
N PHE A 13 -16.93 -14.47 6.98
CA PHE A 13 -16.19 -15.62 6.45
C PHE A 13 -15.55 -15.21 5.13
N GLY A 14 -14.22 -15.07 5.16
CA GLY A 14 -13.39 -14.78 4.00
C GLY A 14 -12.60 -16.01 3.55
N GLY A 15 -12.41 -16.17 2.25
CA GLY A 15 -11.49 -17.15 1.68
C GLY A 15 -10.61 -16.50 0.61
N ILE A 16 -9.30 -16.79 0.66
CA ILE A 16 -8.32 -16.35 -0.33
C ILE A 16 -7.80 -17.58 -1.06
N VAL A 17 -7.81 -17.53 -2.40
CA VAL A 17 -7.16 -18.55 -3.24
C VAL A 17 -6.11 -17.85 -4.10
N THR A 18 -4.84 -18.19 -3.89
CA THR A 18 -3.72 -17.63 -4.64
C THR A 18 -3.08 -18.71 -5.53
N ALA A 19 -2.88 -18.41 -6.80
CA ALA A 19 -2.15 -19.22 -7.76
C ALA A 19 -0.92 -18.45 -8.27
N LEU A 20 0.22 -19.15 -8.36
CA LEU A 20 1.48 -18.60 -8.84
C LEU A 20 1.82 -19.21 -10.20
N PHE A 21 2.18 -18.36 -11.16
CA PHE A 21 2.59 -18.75 -12.49
C PHE A 21 3.99 -18.22 -12.79
N SER A 22 4.87 -19.09 -13.30
CA SER A 22 6.13 -18.71 -13.93
C SER A 22 6.00 -19.05 -15.41
N ALA A 23 6.11 -18.05 -16.28
CA ALA A 23 5.80 -18.21 -17.71
C ALA A 23 7.05 -18.22 -18.59
N ILE A 24 8.04 -17.37 -18.28
CA ILE A 24 9.25 -17.19 -19.09
C ILE A 24 10.41 -16.86 -18.17
N SER A 25 11.48 -17.65 -18.27
CA SER A 25 12.80 -17.33 -17.73
C SER A 25 13.80 -17.42 -18.88
N THR A 26 14.37 -16.28 -19.25
CA THR A 26 15.58 -16.19 -20.08
C THR A 26 16.70 -15.63 -19.21
N ALA A 27 17.97 -15.73 -19.65
CA ALA A 27 19.13 -15.41 -18.81
C ALA A 27 19.11 -14.02 -18.13
N ASN A 28 18.28 -13.10 -18.62
CA ASN A 28 18.25 -11.69 -18.25
C ASN A 28 16.81 -11.16 -18.07
N VAL A 29 15.79 -12.01 -18.20
CA VAL A 29 14.38 -11.63 -17.99
C VAL A 29 13.63 -12.77 -17.29
N GLU A 30 13.02 -12.45 -16.16
CA GLU A 30 12.11 -13.33 -15.43
C GLU A 30 10.71 -12.72 -15.40
N LEU A 31 9.71 -13.51 -15.81
CA LEU A 31 8.30 -13.15 -15.77
C LEU A 31 7.55 -14.12 -14.85
N SER A 32 6.92 -13.57 -13.83
CA SER A 32 6.02 -14.27 -12.93
C SER A 32 4.66 -13.55 -12.88
N ALA A 33 3.65 -14.24 -12.37
CA ALA A 33 2.37 -13.61 -12.06
C ALA A 33 1.67 -14.30 -10.90
N THR A 34 0.97 -13.52 -10.08
CA THR A 34 0.04 -14.04 -9.06
C THR A 34 -1.39 -13.78 -9.50
N TRP A 35 -2.26 -14.76 -9.30
CA TRP A 35 -3.70 -14.60 -9.39
C TRP A 35 -4.31 -14.89 -8.03
N GLN A 36 -5.08 -13.96 -7.50
CA GLN A 36 -5.74 -14.05 -6.21
C GLN A 36 -7.25 -13.84 -6.38
N THR A 37 -8.04 -14.71 -5.76
CA THR A 37 -9.49 -14.53 -5.67
C THR A 37 -9.88 -14.44 -4.21
N GLU A 38 -10.65 -13.41 -3.88
CA GLU A 38 -11.12 -13.14 -2.53
C GLU A 38 -12.64 -13.04 -2.50
N PHE A 39 -13.23 -13.65 -1.49
CA PHE A 39 -14.69 -13.67 -1.33
C PHE A 39 -15.06 -13.50 0.13
N ALA A 40 -16.05 -12.64 0.40
CA ALA A 40 -16.57 -12.41 1.75
C ALA A 40 -18.10 -12.37 1.76
N ILE A 41 -18.68 -13.02 2.77
CA ILE A 41 -20.13 -13.03 3.04
C ILE A 41 -20.41 -12.58 4.48
N THR A 42 -21.52 -11.86 4.68
CA THR A 42 -22.11 -11.62 6.00
C THR A 42 -22.85 -12.84 6.57
N ASP A 43 -23.19 -12.76 7.86
CA ASP A 43 -24.11 -13.67 8.55
C ASP A 43 -25.52 -13.72 7.91
N GLU A 44 -25.97 -12.64 7.29
CA GLU A 44 -27.23 -12.57 6.52
C GLU A 44 -27.13 -13.16 5.10
N SER A 45 -26.04 -13.86 4.77
CA SER A 45 -25.78 -14.43 3.43
C SER A 45 -25.68 -13.40 2.31
N ARG A 46 -25.40 -12.13 2.63
CA ARG A 46 -25.11 -11.09 1.64
C ARG A 46 -23.63 -11.17 1.26
N VAL A 47 -23.36 -11.27 -0.04
CA VAL A 47 -21.98 -11.16 -0.57
C VAL A 47 -21.52 -9.72 -0.37
N GLN A 48 -20.40 -9.54 0.34
CA GLN A 48 -19.81 -8.22 0.60
C GLN A 48 -18.74 -7.88 -0.43
N LYS A 49 -17.97 -8.90 -0.81
CA LYS A 49 -16.82 -8.81 -1.70
C LYS A 49 -16.72 -10.06 -2.56
N PHE A 50 -16.38 -9.86 -3.83
CA PHE A 50 -15.83 -10.89 -4.70
C PHE A 50 -14.83 -10.22 -5.62
N GLU A 51 -13.57 -10.17 -5.18
CA GLU A 51 -12.45 -9.48 -5.85
C GLU A 51 -11.52 -10.50 -6.49
N ASN A 52 -11.03 -10.19 -7.70
CA ASN A 52 -9.99 -10.93 -8.38
C ASN A 52 -8.82 -9.99 -8.65
N ILE A 53 -7.62 -10.40 -8.26
CA ILE A 53 -6.39 -9.62 -8.36
C ILE A 53 -5.42 -10.42 -9.23
N LEU A 54 -4.91 -9.80 -10.29
CA LEU A 54 -3.83 -10.33 -11.12
C LEU A 54 -2.62 -9.40 -11.01
N GLN A 55 -1.48 -9.93 -10.55
CA GLN A 55 -0.24 -9.18 -10.44
C GLN A 55 0.86 -9.82 -11.27
N PRO A 56 1.07 -9.37 -12.52
CA PRO A 56 2.26 -9.73 -13.27
C PRO A 56 3.48 -8.98 -12.70
N GLU A 57 4.60 -9.69 -12.61
CA GLU A 57 5.89 -9.16 -12.21
C GLU A 57 6.93 -9.50 -13.27
N VAL A 58 7.73 -8.52 -13.64
CA VAL A 58 8.84 -8.68 -14.57
C VAL A 58 10.12 -8.15 -13.94
N ASN A 59 11.13 -9.00 -13.89
CA ASN A 59 12.47 -8.66 -13.47
C ASN A 59 13.42 -8.74 -14.66
N TRP A 60 14.21 -7.69 -14.86
CA TRP A 60 15.16 -7.56 -15.95
C TRP A 60 16.57 -7.24 -15.43
N SER A 61 17.53 -8.12 -15.71
CA SER A 61 18.96 -7.82 -15.50
C SER A 61 19.52 -7.21 -16.78
N ILE A 62 19.67 -5.89 -16.79
CA ILE A 62 20.09 -5.13 -17.99
C ILE A 62 21.57 -5.40 -18.28
N ASN A 63 22.38 -5.44 -17.22
CA ASN A 63 23.79 -5.82 -17.20
C ASN A 63 24.19 -6.13 -15.74
N ASP A 64 25.47 -6.43 -15.51
CA ASP A 64 26.00 -6.83 -14.19
C ASP A 64 25.84 -5.79 -13.06
N GLY A 65 25.42 -4.56 -13.35
CA GLY A 65 25.25 -3.50 -12.35
C GLY A 65 23.88 -2.83 -12.32
N PHE A 66 22.91 -3.29 -13.12
CA PHE A 66 21.58 -2.69 -13.20
C PHE A 66 20.49 -3.74 -13.35
N ASP A 67 19.60 -3.79 -12.36
CA ASP A 67 18.41 -4.64 -12.35
C ASP A 67 17.16 -3.75 -12.30
N MET A 68 16.11 -4.14 -13.01
CA MET A 68 14.84 -3.40 -13.04
C MET A 68 13.68 -4.34 -12.74
N THR A 69 12.78 -3.90 -11.86
CA THR A 69 11.55 -4.62 -11.53
C THR A 69 10.35 -3.78 -11.93
N LEU A 70 9.34 -4.41 -12.53
CA LEU A 70 8.02 -3.85 -12.80
C LEU A 70 6.94 -4.81 -12.31
N ILE A 71 6.07 -4.32 -11.44
CA ILE A 71 4.92 -5.05 -10.92
C ILE A 71 3.65 -4.29 -11.32
N GLY A 72 2.79 -4.94 -12.09
CA GLY A 72 1.43 -4.45 -12.36
C GLY A 72 0.43 -5.02 -11.36
N ARG A 73 -0.72 -4.38 -11.21
CA ARG A 73 -1.86 -4.94 -10.50
C ARG A 73 -3.15 -4.61 -11.24
N LEU A 74 -3.89 -5.64 -11.60
CA LEU A 74 -5.24 -5.57 -12.15
C LEU A 74 -6.20 -6.09 -11.09
N ARG A 75 -7.21 -5.30 -10.74
CA ARG A 75 -8.28 -5.72 -9.83
C ARG A 75 -9.63 -5.66 -10.50
N PHE A 76 -10.47 -6.63 -10.17
CA PHE A 76 -11.86 -6.71 -10.60
C PHE A 76 -12.75 -7.09 -9.42
N ASP A 77 -13.71 -6.26 -9.06
CA ASP A 77 -14.71 -6.54 -8.02
C ASP A 77 -16.12 -6.46 -8.59
N THR A 78 -16.95 -7.44 -8.23
CA THR A 78 -18.34 -7.51 -8.69
C THR A 78 -19.34 -6.83 -7.75
N GLN A 79 -18.93 -6.48 -6.52
CA GLN A 79 -19.83 -5.93 -5.50
C GLN A 79 -19.81 -4.40 -5.40
N ASP A 80 -18.88 -3.71 -6.08
CA ASP A 80 -18.74 -2.25 -6.13
C ASP A 80 -18.60 -1.55 -4.77
N ASN A 81 -18.26 -2.32 -3.73
CA ASN A 81 -18.15 -1.84 -2.35
C ASN A 81 -16.71 -1.46 -1.97
N LEU A 82 -15.74 -1.78 -2.82
CA LEU A 82 -14.31 -1.65 -2.56
C LEU A 82 -13.68 -0.48 -3.31
N GLY A 83 -14.36 0.64 -3.47
CA GLY A 83 -13.63 1.87 -3.78
C GLY A 83 -13.36 2.16 -5.24
N TYR A 84 -14.27 1.80 -6.14
CA TYR A 84 -14.23 2.21 -7.55
C TYR A 84 -14.95 3.56 -7.76
N LYS A 85 -14.74 4.18 -8.94
CA LYS A 85 -15.06 5.58 -9.28
C LYS A 85 -16.37 6.14 -8.69
N GLY A 86 -16.31 7.30 -8.02
CA GLY A 86 -17.49 8.14 -7.69
C GLY A 86 -17.44 8.87 -6.35
N ASP A 87 -17.10 8.17 -5.26
CA ASP A 87 -17.22 8.68 -3.88
C ASP A 87 -15.90 8.64 -3.08
N ARG A 88 -14.76 8.69 -3.78
CA ARG A 88 -13.43 8.54 -3.19
C ARG A 88 -12.76 9.90 -2.94
N LEU A 89 -12.08 10.03 -1.79
CA LEU A 89 -11.14 11.13 -1.55
C LEU A 89 -9.91 10.95 -2.45
N ASP A 90 -9.49 12.02 -3.14
CA ASP A 90 -8.29 11.98 -3.98
C ASP A 90 -7.01 12.04 -3.13
N THR A 91 -6.59 10.88 -2.62
CA THR A 91 -5.46 10.74 -1.69
C THR A 91 -4.13 10.45 -2.39
N TYR A 92 -4.10 10.17 -3.70
CA TYR A 92 -2.85 9.92 -4.41
C TYR A 92 -2.15 11.21 -4.80
N SER A 93 -0.83 11.20 -4.89
CA SER A 93 -0.08 12.31 -5.51
C SER A 93 -0.27 12.31 -7.02
N SER A 94 0.24 13.36 -7.68
CA SER A 94 0.23 13.47 -9.14
C SER A 94 1.07 12.40 -9.87
N LEU A 95 1.91 11.65 -9.15
CA LEU A 95 2.78 10.60 -9.70
C LEU A 95 2.26 9.18 -9.41
N ASN A 96 1.20 9.05 -8.61
CA ASN A 96 0.74 7.75 -8.10
C ASN A 96 -0.76 7.57 -8.34
N GLY A 97 -1.26 6.39 -7.96
CA GLY A 97 -2.64 5.96 -8.19
C GLY A 97 -2.79 5.05 -9.41
N PRO A 98 -4.04 4.65 -9.69
CA PRO A 98 -4.35 3.77 -10.81
C PRO A 98 -4.15 4.51 -12.14
N VAL A 99 -3.60 3.80 -13.12
CA VAL A 99 -3.50 4.25 -14.52
C VAL A 99 -4.89 4.27 -15.17
N TYR A 100 -5.74 3.33 -14.78
CA TYR A 100 -7.14 3.26 -15.18
C TYR A 100 -7.99 2.85 -14.00
N GLU A 101 -9.11 3.54 -13.80
CA GLU A 101 -10.10 3.23 -12.76
C GLU A 101 -11.51 3.28 -13.40
N GLY A 102 -12.14 2.11 -13.47
CA GLY A 102 -13.53 1.93 -13.88
C GLY A 102 -14.48 1.91 -12.69
N SER A 103 -15.69 1.39 -12.92
CA SER A 103 -16.71 1.20 -11.87
C SER A 103 -16.51 -0.08 -11.06
N ASN A 104 -15.82 -1.08 -11.62
CA ASN A 104 -15.70 -2.43 -11.06
C ASN A 104 -14.28 -3.00 -11.23
N ALA A 105 -13.36 -2.18 -11.75
CA ALA A 105 -12.02 -2.63 -12.10
C ALA A 105 -11.03 -1.47 -12.09
N ASP A 106 -9.80 -1.78 -11.72
CA ASP A 106 -8.69 -0.83 -11.82
C ASP A 106 -7.40 -1.52 -12.28
N PHE A 107 -6.52 -0.70 -12.83
CA PHE A 107 -5.17 -1.08 -13.20
C PHE A 107 -4.20 -0.07 -12.60
N GLU A 108 -3.23 -0.55 -11.84
CA GLU A 108 -2.11 0.25 -11.34
C GLU A 108 -0.77 -0.37 -11.74
N ILE A 109 0.22 0.51 -11.95
CA ILE A 109 1.62 0.10 -11.87
C ILE A 109 1.94 0.12 -10.39
N ARG A 110 2.02 -1.06 -9.77
CA ARG A 110 2.20 -1.20 -8.33
C ARG A 110 3.61 -0.77 -7.94
N GLU A 111 4.61 -1.40 -8.53
CA GLU A 111 6.03 -1.08 -8.31
C GLU A 111 6.75 -0.95 -9.64
N TRP A 112 7.68 -0.01 -9.69
CA TRP A 112 8.58 0.16 -10.82
C TRP A 112 9.85 0.85 -10.34
N TYR A 113 10.93 0.09 -10.25
CA TYR A 113 12.20 0.60 -9.74
C TYR A 113 13.40 0.00 -10.44
N LEU A 114 14.51 0.71 -10.35
CA LEU A 114 15.84 0.31 -10.79
C LEU A 114 16.74 0.14 -9.57
N ASP A 115 17.42 -1.00 -9.49
CA ASP A 115 18.45 -1.31 -8.52
C ASP A 115 19.84 -1.21 -9.16
N THR A 116 20.80 -0.64 -8.44
CA THR A 116 22.20 -0.55 -8.87
C THR A 116 23.15 -0.39 -7.69
N GLU A 117 24.40 -0.82 -7.84
CA GLU A 117 25.47 -0.55 -6.89
C GLU A 117 26.48 0.43 -7.49
N VAL A 118 26.67 1.58 -6.83
CA VAL A 118 27.64 2.59 -7.25
C VAL A 118 28.46 3.05 -6.06
N ALA A 119 29.79 2.92 -6.18
CA ALA A 119 30.75 3.29 -5.15
C ALA A 119 30.52 2.60 -3.78
N GLY A 120 30.07 1.34 -3.81
CA GLY A 120 29.76 0.54 -2.61
C GLY A 120 28.45 0.94 -1.92
N VAL A 121 27.61 1.75 -2.57
CA VAL A 121 26.28 2.11 -2.09
C VAL A 121 25.24 1.43 -2.97
N PHE A 122 24.26 0.79 -2.35
CA PHE A 122 23.12 0.20 -3.02
C PHE A 122 22.03 1.24 -3.20
N TRP A 123 21.57 1.43 -4.43
CA TRP A 123 20.55 2.41 -4.79
C TRP A 123 19.34 1.71 -5.36
N ARG A 124 18.15 2.08 -4.86
CA ARG A 124 16.86 1.76 -5.46
C ARG A 124 16.14 3.05 -5.83
N LEU A 125 15.86 3.22 -7.11
CA LEU A 125 15.27 4.44 -7.68
C LEU A 125 13.93 4.11 -8.31
N GLY A 126 12.84 4.73 -7.84
CA GLY A 126 11.52 4.58 -8.44
C GLY A 126 10.41 4.32 -7.43
N LYS A 127 9.32 3.75 -7.92
CA LYS A 127 8.14 3.40 -7.13
C LYS A 127 8.34 2.05 -6.44
N GLN A 128 8.43 2.06 -5.13
CA GLN A 128 8.83 0.90 -4.33
C GLN A 128 8.13 0.90 -2.97
N GLN A 129 8.22 -0.20 -2.24
CA GLN A 129 7.82 -0.28 -0.83
C GLN A 129 9.05 -0.35 0.07
N VAL A 130 9.02 0.36 1.20
CA VAL A 130 10.08 0.31 2.21
C VAL A 130 9.53 -0.03 3.58
N VAL A 131 9.99 -1.12 4.19
CA VAL A 131 9.52 -1.58 5.51
C VAL A 131 10.54 -1.27 6.59
N TRP A 132 10.15 -0.49 7.58
CA TRP A 132 10.87 -0.32 8.83
C TRP A 132 10.13 -1.09 9.92
N GLY A 133 10.67 -2.25 10.34
CA GLY A 133 10.18 -2.98 11.52
C GLY A 133 8.74 -3.51 11.44
N GLN A 134 8.55 -4.64 10.76
CA GLN A 134 7.36 -5.49 10.90
C GLN A 134 7.63 -6.56 11.95
N ALA A 135 6.79 -6.66 12.99
CA ALA A 135 6.90 -7.68 14.02
C ALA A 135 5.52 -8.29 14.30
N ASP A 136 5.42 -9.63 14.29
CA ASP A 136 4.26 -10.44 14.72
C ASP A 136 2.87 -9.87 14.35
N GLY A 137 2.67 -9.50 13.08
CA GLY A 137 1.37 -9.00 12.61
C GLY A 137 1.00 -7.59 13.10
N LEU A 138 1.98 -6.81 13.58
CA LEU A 138 1.82 -5.40 13.94
C LEU A 138 2.77 -4.51 13.13
N LYS A 139 2.20 -3.46 12.53
CA LYS A 139 2.91 -2.37 11.84
C LYS A 139 3.29 -1.30 12.88
N ILE A 140 4.44 -1.47 13.55
CA ILE A 140 4.84 -0.54 14.62
C ILE A 140 5.62 0.66 14.05
N LEU A 141 6.56 0.39 13.14
CA LEU A 141 7.42 1.42 12.53
C LEU A 141 7.21 1.54 11.01
N ASP A 142 6.17 0.90 10.47
CA ASP A 142 5.79 0.96 9.06
C ASP A 142 5.01 2.25 8.77
N VAL A 143 5.73 3.37 8.87
CA VAL A 143 5.20 4.74 8.73
C VAL A 143 5.57 5.39 7.40
N ILE A 144 6.47 4.78 6.63
CA ILE A 144 6.93 5.35 5.34
C ILE A 144 5.85 5.23 4.28
N ASN A 145 5.31 4.02 4.08
CA ASN A 145 4.31 3.80 3.05
C ASN A 145 2.94 4.18 3.57
N SER A 146 2.20 4.93 2.75
CA SER A 146 0.77 5.07 2.93
C SER A 146 0.06 3.72 2.85
N GLN A 147 -1.13 3.66 3.45
CA GLN A 147 -1.90 2.43 3.62
C GLN A 147 -3.27 2.55 2.95
N SER A 148 -3.68 1.48 2.28
CA SER A 148 -5.02 1.29 1.73
C SER A 148 -5.89 0.59 2.76
N TYR A 149 -6.82 1.36 3.34
CA TYR A 149 -7.90 0.90 4.21
C TYR A 149 -9.20 0.65 3.43
N ARG A 150 -9.09 0.28 2.14
CA ARG A 150 -10.23 -0.07 1.28
C ARG A 150 -11.06 -1.21 1.86
N GLU A 151 -10.40 -2.09 2.59
CA GLU A 151 -10.99 -3.21 3.33
C GLU A 151 -10.77 -3.09 4.84
N PHE A 152 -10.69 -1.85 5.33
CA PHE A 152 -10.28 -1.57 6.70
C PHE A 152 -8.90 -2.21 6.99
N ILE A 153 -8.76 -3.02 8.04
CA ILE A 153 -7.48 -3.66 8.43
C ILE A 153 -7.39 -5.14 7.99
N LEU A 154 -8.29 -5.59 7.12
CA LEU A 154 -8.41 -7.01 6.76
C LEU A 154 -7.47 -7.44 5.63
N ASP A 155 -7.00 -6.47 4.85
CA ASP A 155 -6.07 -6.69 3.75
C ASP A 155 -4.67 -7.04 4.29
N ASP A 156 -3.94 -7.87 3.56
CA ASP A 156 -2.61 -8.29 3.95
C ASP A 156 -1.65 -7.10 3.97
N PHE A 157 -0.59 -7.20 4.78
CA PHE A 157 0.29 -6.07 5.02
C PHE A 157 1.04 -5.60 3.78
N ASP A 158 1.45 -6.53 2.94
CA ASP A 158 2.19 -6.26 1.71
C ASP A 158 1.26 -5.69 0.62
N ASP A 159 -0.03 -6.03 0.67
CA ASP A 159 -1.05 -5.60 -0.30
C ASP A 159 -1.67 -4.25 0.06
N SER A 160 -1.87 -4.01 1.36
CA SER A 160 -2.39 -2.75 1.88
C SER A 160 -1.42 -1.59 1.76
N ARG A 161 -0.11 -1.82 1.64
CA ARG A 161 0.85 -0.74 1.38
C ARG A 161 0.62 -0.13 0.00
N ILE A 162 0.67 1.20 -0.05
CA ILE A 162 0.71 2.00 -1.27
C ILE A 162 2.19 2.28 -1.55
N PRO A 163 2.79 1.68 -2.59
CA PRO A 163 4.19 1.93 -2.94
C PRO A 163 4.37 3.38 -3.38
N LEU A 164 5.50 3.99 -3.00
CA LEU A 164 5.77 5.42 -3.18
C LEU A 164 6.96 5.64 -4.11
N TRP A 165 6.93 6.73 -4.88
CA TRP A 165 8.11 7.18 -5.63
C TRP A 165 9.17 7.76 -4.70
N MET A 166 10.35 7.17 -4.71
CA MET A 166 11.45 7.60 -3.86
C MET A 166 12.83 7.19 -4.37
N ILE A 167 13.83 7.83 -3.79
CA ILE A 167 15.22 7.39 -3.83
C ILE A 167 15.52 6.72 -2.50
N ASN A 168 16.03 5.50 -2.57
CA ASN A 168 16.46 4.72 -1.42
C ASN A 168 17.94 4.36 -1.61
N ALA A 169 18.77 4.74 -0.65
CA ALA A 169 20.20 4.50 -0.67
C ALA A 169 20.60 3.76 0.60
N GLU A 170 21.23 2.61 0.45
CA GLU A 170 21.77 1.82 1.55
C GLU A 170 23.30 1.79 1.47
N ILE A 171 23.91 2.27 2.53
CA ILE A 171 25.35 2.46 2.67
C ILE A 171 25.83 1.46 3.72
N PRO A 172 26.56 0.40 3.31
CA PRO A 172 27.22 -0.51 4.24
C PRO A 172 28.27 0.26 5.05
N ILE A 173 28.30 0.03 6.37
CA ILE A 173 29.27 0.62 7.30
C ILE A 173 30.01 -0.53 7.98
N GLY A 174 31.14 -0.94 7.41
CA GLY A 174 31.82 -2.18 7.84
C GLY A 174 31.03 -3.41 7.40
N ASP A 175 31.12 -4.49 8.17
CA ASP A 175 30.63 -5.80 7.74
C ASP A 175 29.17 -6.07 8.14
N GLU A 176 28.67 -5.45 9.22
CA GLU A 176 27.37 -5.78 9.84
C GLU A 176 26.44 -4.58 10.08
N ASP A 177 26.94 -3.35 9.90
CA ASP A 177 26.15 -2.13 10.10
C ASP A 177 25.76 -1.53 8.74
N SER A 178 24.65 -0.80 8.71
CA SER A 178 24.24 -0.06 7.51
C SER A 178 23.52 1.24 7.84
N LEU A 179 23.66 2.21 6.94
CA LEU A 179 22.91 3.47 6.96
C LEU A 179 22.02 3.53 5.72
N GLN A 180 20.72 3.63 5.93
CA GLN A 180 19.73 3.82 4.89
C GLN A 180 19.26 5.28 4.88
N PHE A 181 19.25 5.88 3.70
CA PHE A 181 18.66 7.18 3.43
C PHE A 181 17.50 7.02 2.44
N LEU A 182 16.40 7.69 2.74
CA LEU A 182 15.19 7.73 1.92
C LEU A 182 14.86 9.16 1.57
N TRP A 183 14.55 9.40 0.30
CA TRP A 183 13.96 10.66 -0.16
C TRP A 183 12.68 10.37 -0.92
N VAL A 184 11.55 10.59 -0.25
CA VAL A 184 10.20 10.32 -0.78
C VAL A 184 9.70 11.58 -1.46
N VAL A 185 9.46 11.51 -2.77
CA VAL A 185 8.93 12.63 -3.57
C VAL A 185 7.43 12.50 -3.84
N ASP A 186 6.81 11.48 -3.26
CA ASP A 186 5.42 11.08 -3.49
C ASP A 186 4.56 11.34 -2.25
N GLN A 187 3.76 12.40 -2.31
CA GLN A 187 2.81 12.79 -1.26
C GLN A 187 1.45 12.08 -1.40
N SER A 188 1.49 10.75 -1.56
CA SER A 188 0.29 9.91 -1.52
C SER A 188 -0.06 9.57 -0.07
N TYR A 189 -1.32 9.72 0.29
CA TYR A 189 -1.87 9.47 1.63
C TYR A 189 -2.71 8.20 1.69
N HIS A 190 -3.09 7.83 2.92
CA HIS A 190 -3.97 6.69 3.17
C HIS A 190 -5.23 6.72 2.31
N ARG A 191 -5.51 5.61 1.62
CA ARG A 191 -6.75 5.44 0.86
C ARG A 191 -7.78 4.81 1.77
N PHE A 192 -8.92 5.47 1.95
CA PHE A 192 -10.02 4.93 2.74
C PHE A 192 -11.06 4.21 1.87
N ALA A 193 -11.85 3.34 2.51
CA ALA A 193 -13.04 2.77 1.90
C ALA A 193 -14.04 3.87 1.50
N ASN A 194 -14.82 3.62 0.45
CA ASN A 194 -15.86 4.55 0.01
C ASN A 194 -16.92 4.75 1.09
N ASN A 195 -17.54 5.92 1.08
CA ASN A 195 -18.71 6.19 1.92
C ASN A 195 -19.84 5.21 1.58
N GLY A 196 -20.50 4.67 2.60
CA GLY A 196 -21.59 3.71 2.46
C GLY A 196 -21.16 2.26 2.26
N SER A 197 -19.86 1.96 2.12
CA SER A 197 -19.40 0.58 2.03
C SER A 197 -19.42 -0.13 3.38
N ASP A 198 -19.43 -1.46 3.36
CA ASP A 198 -19.34 -2.30 4.56
C ASP A 198 -18.01 -2.11 5.34
N TYR A 199 -16.99 -1.54 4.70
CA TYR A 199 -15.67 -1.28 5.25
C TYR A 199 -15.46 0.19 5.66
N GLN A 200 -16.49 1.04 5.53
CA GLN A 200 -16.41 2.44 5.92
C GLN A 200 -16.11 2.56 7.43
N ILE A 201 -15.17 3.45 7.77
CA ILE A 201 -14.95 3.84 9.16
C ILE A 201 -16.20 4.57 9.67
N THR A 202 -16.86 4.03 10.70
CA THR A 202 -18.12 4.59 11.24
C THR A 202 -17.95 5.29 12.59
N SER A 203 -16.73 5.34 13.13
CA SER A 203 -16.47 5.98 14.43
C SER A 203 -16.84 7.46 14.40
N PRO A 204 -17.71 7.95 15.29
CA PRO A 204 -18.06 9.38 15.36
C PRO A 204 -16.88 10.32 15.65
N LEU A 205 -15.76 9.79 16.16
CA LEU A 205 -14.52 10.54 16.35
C LEU A 205 -13.76 10.78 15.04
N LEU A 206 -13.95 9.90 14.04
CA LEU A 206 -13.24 9.93 12.76
C LEU A 206 -14.13 10.41 11.61
N VAL A 207 -15.44 10.15 11.69
CA VAL A 207 -16.44 10.58 10.70
C VAL A 207 -17.52 11.39 11.42
N PRO A 208 -17.41 12.74 11.44
CA PRO A 208 -18.40 13.59 12.07
C PRO A 208 -19.75 13.40 11.39
N GLN A 209 -20.79 13.13 12.20
CA GLN A 209 -22.13 12.93 11.68
C GLN A 209 -22.80 14.29 11.43
N PRO A 210 -23.49 14.48 10.29
CA PRO A 210 -24.18 15.72 10.01
C PRO A 210 -25.24 16.00 11.08
N ILE A 211 -25.21 17.22 11.63
CA ILE A 211 -26.23 17.70 12.54
C ILE A 211 -27.43 18.10 11.68
N ALA A 212 -28.61 17.56 11.99
CA ALA A 212 -29.84 17.85 11.25
C ALA A 212 -30.08 19.37 11.15
N GLY A 213 -30.29 19.87 9.92
CA GLY A 213 -30.52 21.29 9.65
C GLY A 213 -29.26 22.14 9.45
N ILE A 214 -28.08 21.54 9.47
CA ILE A 214 -26.80 22.20 9.12
C ILE A 214 -26.25 21.54 7.85
N ASP A 215 -26.21 22.28 6.75
CA ASP A 215 -25.49 21.87 5.55
C ASP A 215 -23.98 21.96 5.81
N ILE A 216 -23.28 20.82 5.68
CA ILE A 216 -21.83 20.79 5.81
C ILE A 216 -21.23 21.36 4.52
N ALA A 217 -20.40 22.41 4.62
CA ALA A 217 -19.61 22.89 3.50
C ALA A 217 -18.72 21.76 2.97
N SER A 218 -18.64 21.60 1.65
CA SER A 218 -17.75 20.61 1.03
C SER A 218 -16.33 20.71 1.62
N PHE A 219 -15.77 19.58 2.05
CA PHE A 219 -14.37 19.52 2.44
C PHE A 219 -13.52 19.45 1.17
N GLU A 220 -12.73 20.48 0.93
CA GLU A 220 -11.67 20.44 -0.08
C GLU A 220 -10.41 19.90 0.60
N LEU A 221 -9.83 18.85 0.04
CA LEU A 221 -8.60 18.27 0.57
C LEU A 221 -7.41 19.14 0.14
N ASP A 222 -6.86 19.90 1.07
CA ASP A 222 -5.62 20.66 0.85
C ASP A 222 -4.43 19.73 1.08
N LYS A 223 -3.89 19.16 -0.01
CA LYS A 223 -2.72 18.27 0.00
C LYS A 223 -1.49 18.98 -0.60
N PRO A 224 -0.29 18.78 -0.04
CA PRO A 224 0.94 19.28 -0.66
C PRO A 224 1.11 18.67 -2.06
N ASP A 225 1.54 19.49 -3.02
CA ASP A 225 1.62 19.12 -4.44
C ASP A 225 3.04 19.31 -5.04
N LYS A 226 3.99 19.85 -4.28
CA LYS A 226 5.33 20.16 -4.79
C LYS A 226 6.32 19.07 -4.46
N LEU A 227 6.59 18.22 -5.45
CA LEU A 227 7.48 17.05 -5.40
C LEU A 227 8.81 17.24 -4.64
N LEU A 228 9.44 18.42 -4.72
CA LEU A 228 10.73 18.69 -4.07
C LEU A 228 10.63 19.50 -2.77
N LYS A 229 9.63 20.37 -2.64
CA LYS A 229 9.50 21.23 -1.45
C LYS A 229 8.78 20.51 -0.32
N ASP A 230 7.87 19.63 -0.71
CA ASP A 230 6.99 18.90 0.17
C ASP A 230 7.45 17.43 0.24
N SER A 231 8.74 17.15 0.02
CA SER A 231 9.28 15.78 0.03
C SER A 231 9.66 15.34 1.44
N ASP A 232 9.47 14.06 1.74
CA ASP A 232 9.83 13.48 3.03
C ASP A 232 11.23 12.88 3.01
N LEU A 233 11.88 12.85 4.17
CA LEU A 233 13.24 12.32 4.34
C LEU A 233 13.28 11.28 5.45
N GLY A 234 13.83 10.11 5.13
CA GLY A 234 14.04 9.02 6.09
C GLY A 234 15.53 8.74 6.31
N LEU A 235 15.90 8.48 7.55
CA LEU A 235 17.20 7.95 7.94
C LEU A 235 17.01 6.75 8.85
N ARG A 236 17.67 5.65 8.53
CA ARG A 236 17.75 4.47 9.40
C ARG A 236 19.19 4.01 9.53
N TYR A 237 19.66 3.86 10.77
CA TYR A 237 20.93 3.19 11.06
C TYR A 237 20.65 1.83 11.68
N SER A 238 21.24 0.78 11.10
CA SER A 238 21.16 -0.61 11.54
C SER A 238 22.51 -1.04 12.07
N LYS A 239 22.52 -1.75 13.21
CA LYS A 239 23.74 -2.24 13.84
C LYS A 239 23.50 -3.61 14.46
N PHE A 240 24.35 -4.57 14.11
CA PHE A 240 24.43 -5.82 14.86
C PHE A 240 25.44 -5.67 15.99
N TYR A 241 25.04 -6.00 17.22
CA TYR A 241 25.90 -5.87 18.38
C TYR A 241 25.67 -7.00 19.38
N HIS A 242 26.66 -7.90 19.50
CA HIS A 242 26.64 -9.01 20.46
C HIS A 242 25.36 -9.88 20.39
N GLY A 243 24.89 -10.19 19.19
CA GLY A 243 23.67 -11.00 19.01
C GLY A 243 22.36 -10.20 19.00
N TRP A 244 22.43 -8.88 19.08
CA TRP A 244 21.27 -7.99 19.01
C TRP A 244 21.25 -7.19 17.70
N ASP A 245 20.10 -7.15 17.05
CA ASP A 245 19.79 -6.22 15.96
C ASP A 245 19.22 -4.92 16.53
N LEU A 246 19.97 -3.84 16.41
CA LEU A 246 19.58 -2.51 16.87
C LEU A 246 19.30 -1.62 15.67
N THR A 247 18.18 -0.90 15.69
CA THR A 247 17.86 0.10 14.67
C THR A 247 17.49 1.44 15.27
N PHE A 248 17.97 2.51 14.64
CA PHE A 248 17.58 3.88 14.93
C PHE A 248 16.94 4.45 13.68
N ASN A 249 15.67 4.85 13.79
CA ASN A 249 14.86 5.30 12.66
C ASN A 249 14.41 6.74 12.91
N TYR A 250 14.54 7.59 11.89
CA TYR A 250 14.08 8.97 11.89
C TYR A 250 13.38 9.25 10.57
N LEU A 251 12.15 9.75 10.64
CA LEU A 251 11.36 10.15 9.48
C LEU A 251 10.90 11.60 9.68
N TYR A 252 11.26 12.44 8.72
CA TYR A 252 10.75 13.80 8.59
C TYR A 252 9.63 13.79 7.55
N HIS A 253 8.43 14.19 7.98
CA HIS A 253 7.30 14.46 7.10
C HIS A 253 7.11 15.97 6.96
N TYR A 254 6.76 16.42 5.76
CA TYR A 254 6.37 17.82 5.49
C TYR A 254 5.00 18.18 6.09
#